data_AF-A0A4Z2G2A0-F1
#
_entry.id   AF-A0A4Z2G2A0-F1
#
_cell.length_a   1.000
_cell.length_b   1.000
_cell.length_c   1.000
_cell.angle_alpha   90.00
_cell.angle_beta   90.00
_cell.angle_gamma   90.00
#
_symmetry.space_group_name_H-M   'P 1'
#
loop_
_entity.id
_entity.type
_entity.pdbx_description
1 polymer ?
#
loop_
_entity_poly.entity_id
_entity_poly.type
_entity_poly.pdbx_seq_one_letter_code
_entity_poly.pdbx_strand_id
1 'polypeptide(L)'
;MALSIDNVFLVARCIEVFALGTNCSGCLGLGDLQSTIEPRRIDVLCGKKIVSLSYGTGPHVVITTTDGEVFAWGHNGYSQLGNGTTNHGLTPALVSTNLLSKRVTEVACGSHHTIALTIDGEVACHQLCEHFRALLNETDEDAIEIHQFSYLVYRAFLEYLYTDTINLPPEDAVGLLDLATYYRETRLKRLCQETIKRGITEENAITLLSAAVKYEARDLEEFCFKFCVNHLTAVTQTQAFADMDHDLLKNFISKASRYGAFKN
;
A
#
# COMPACT_ATOMS: atom_id res chain seq x y z
N MET A 1 1.34 10.85 -18.88
CA MET A 1 1.54 10.70 -17.42
C MET A 1 2.74 11.57 -17.05
N ALA A 2 2.67 12.32 -15.95
CA ALA A 2 3.78 13.15 -15.49
C ALA A 2 4.00 12.91 -13.99
N LEU A 3 5.24 12.70 -13.58
CA LEU A 3 5.64 12.56 -12.18
C LEU A 3 6.64 13.65 -11.82
N SER A 4 6.43 14.27 -10.66
CA SER A 4 7.21 15.37 -10.12
C SER A 4 7.56 15.05 -8.67
N ILE A 5 8.78 14.59 -8.42
CA ILE A 5 9.29 14.36 -7.06
C ILE A 5 10.73 14.87 -6.99
N ASP A 6 11.03 15.67 -5.96
CA ASP A 6 12.36 16.20 -5.64
C ASP A 6 13.16 16.75 -6.84
N ASN A 7 12.53 17.63 -7.61
CA ASN A 7 13.10 18.32 -8.78
C ASN A 7 13.43 17.41 -9.98
N VAL A 8 12.91 16.18 -10.03
CA VAL A 8 12.93 15.34 -11.23
C VAL A 8 11.53 15.28 -11.84
N PHE A 9 11.44 15.62 -13.13
CA PHE A 9 10.22 15.54 -13.91
C PHE A 9 10.38 14.50 -15.02
N LEU A 10 9.53 13.48 -14.98
CA LEU A 10 9.39 12.51 -16.06
C LEU A 10 8.06 12.74 -16.75
N VAL A 11 8.11 13.07 -18.04
CA VAL A 11 6.92 13.31 -18.87
C VAL A 11 6.86 12.25 -19.95
N ALA A 12 5.84 11.38 -19.86
CA ALA A 12 5.50 10.44 -20.91
C ALA A 12 4.31 10.99 -21.71
N ARG A 13 4.56 11.33 -22.98
CA ARG A 13 3.52 11.73 -23.95
C ARG A 13 3.55 10.72 -25.12
N CYS A 14 2.47 9.97 -25.29
CA CYS A 14 2.36 8.90 -26.27
C CYS A 14 3.41 7.77 -26.03
N ILE A 15 4.43 7.73 -26.87
CA ILE A 15 5.52 6.74 -26.87
C ILE A 15 6.89 7.39 -26.61
N GLU A 16 6.90 8.68 -26.30
CA GLU A 16 8.13 9.42 -26.00
C GLU A 16 8.18 9.75 -24.51
N VAL A 17 9.34 9.49 -23.90
CA VAL A 17 9.61 9.77 -22.49
C VAL A 17 10.73 10.80 -22.41
N PHE A 18 10.45 11.89 -21.70
CA PHE A 18 11.39 12.96 -21.47
C PHE A 18 11.68 13.10 -19.97
N ALA A 19 12.94 13.40 -19.66
CA ALA A 19 13.42 13.68 -18.32
C ALA A 19 14.02 15.09 -18.26
N LEU A 20 13.69 15.82 -17.20
CA LEU A 20 14.38 17.04 -16.81
C LEU A 20 14.47 17.15 -15.30
N GLY A 21 15.46 17.89 -14.82
CA GLY A 21 15.65 18.13 -13.40
C GLY A 21 17.06 17.90 -12.89
N THR A 22 17.14 17.73 -11.57
CA THR A 22 18.38 17.39 -10.87
C THR A 22 18.74 15.92 -11.10
N ASN A 23 19.99 15.63 -11.49
CA ASN A 23 20.42 14.25 -11.82
C ASN A 23 21.56 13.72 -10.94
N CYS A 24 21.74 14.25 -9.73
CA CYS A 24 22.81 13.83 -8.83
C CYS A 24 22.75 12.34 -8.43
N SER A 25 21.59 11.71 -8.61
CA SER A 25 21.36 10.29 -8.30
C SER A 25 21.15 9.41 -9.54
N GLY A 26 21.36 9.93 -10.76
CA GLY A 26 21.21 9.16 -12.01
C GLY A 26 19.75 8.83 -12.38
N CYS A 27 18.78 9.46 -11.71
CA CYS A 27 17.36 9.16 -11.87
C CYS A 27 16.75 9.71 -13.16
N LEU A 28 17.46 10.56 -13.91
CA LEU A 28 16.97 10.99 -15.22
C LEU A 28 17.09 9.88 -16.28
N GLY A 29 17.89 8.83 -16.05
CA GLY A 29 18.02 7.71 -16.98
C GLY A 29 18.73 8.06 -18.29
N LEU A 30 19.50 9.15 -18.30
CA LEU A 30 20.17 9.69 -19.49
C LEU A 30 21.57 9.11 -19.73
N GLY A 31 22.03 8.19 -18.87
CA GLY A 31 23.38 7.62 -18.91
C GLY A 31 24.46 8.49 -18.29
N ASP A 32 24.06 9.58 -17.64
CA ASP A 32 24.95 10.53 -16.96
C ASP A 32 24.37 10.95 -15.60
N LEU A 33 25.13 11.75 -14.84
CA LEU A 33 24.72 12.38 -13.58
C LEU A 33 24.49 13.89 -13.73
N GLN A 34 24.36 14.39 -14.96
CA GLN A 34 24.24 15.82 -15.23
C GLN A 34 22.79 16.27 -15.17
N SER A 35 22.53 17.27 -14.34
CA SER A 35 21.21 17.93 -14.26
C SER A 35 20.92 18.68 -15.56
N THR A 36 19.66 18.67 -15.99
CA THR A 36 19.21 19.40 -17.19
C THR A 36 17.94 20.16 -16.88
N ILE A 37 17.87 21.42 -17.31
CA ILE A 37 16.63 22.22 -17.24
C ILE A 37 15.80 22.07 -18.51
N GLU A 38 16.41 21.60 -19.60
CA GLU A 38 15.72 21.29 -20.84
C GLU A 38 15.31 19.81 -20.86
N PRO A 39 14.07 19.48 -21.29
CA PRO A 39 13.63 18.10 -21.45
C PRO A 39 14.54 17.32 -22.40
N ARG A 40 15.24 16.31 -21.88
CA ARG A 40 16.05 15.37 -22.66
C ARG A 40 15.27 14.07 -22.85
N ARG A 41 15.29 13.53 -24.05
CA ARG A 41 14.59 12.29 -24.38
C ARG A 41 15.35 11.08 -23.84
N ILE A 42 14.62 10.12 -23.26
CA ILE A 42 15.17 8.82 -22.86
C ILE A 42 14.95 7.84 -24.03
N ASP A 43 15.98 7.65 -24.85
CA ASP A 43 15.84 6.88 -26.09
C ASP A 43 15.47 5.40 -25.87
N VAL A 44 15.91 4.80 -24.76
CA VAL A 44 15.63 3.38 -24.41
C VAL A 44 14.13 3.11 -24.23
N LEU A 45 13.36 4.12 -23.83
CA LEU A 45 11.93 4.02 -23.58
C LEU A 45 11.08 4.47 -24.77
N CYS A 46 11.72 4.92 -25.85
CA CYS A 46 11.03 5.36 -27.05
C CYS A 46 10.30 4.18 -27.72
N GLY A 47 9.06 4.40 -28.15
CA GLY A 47 8.22 3.36 -28.75
C GLY A 47 7.47 2.50 -27.72
N LYS A 48 7.76 2.66 -26.43
CA LYS A 48 7.09 1.92 -25.34
C LYS A 48 5.99 2.78 -24.73
N LYS A 49 4.78 2.23 -24.65
CA LYS A 49 3.65 2.94 -24.06
C LYS A 49 3.62 2.70 -22.55
N ILE A 50 3.97 3.74 -21.79
CA ILE A 50 4.04 3.66 -20.31
C ILE A 50 2.65 3.67 -19.71
N VAL A 51 2.38 2.74 -18.78
CA VAL A 51 1.10 2.61 -18.07
C VAL A 51 1.20 3.00 -16.59
N SER A 52 2.34 2.80 -15.96
CA SER A 52 2.60 3.22 -14.58
C SER A 52 4.06 3.60 -14.41
N LEU A 53 4.32 4.57 -13.53
CA LEU A 53 5.63 5.13 -13.24
C LEU A 53 5.69 5.51 -11.77
N SER A 54 6.77 5.14 -11.11
CA SER A 54 7.00 5.41 -9.69
C SER A 54 8.45 5.82 -9.44
N TYR A 55 8.63 6.62 -8.40
CA TYR A 55 9.94 7.11 -7.94
C TYR A 55 10.02 6.97 -6.42
N GLY A 56 11.10 6.35 -5.95
CA GLY A 56 11.33 6.08 -4.54
C GLY A 56 12.22 7.13 -3.88
N THR A 57 12.08 7.30 -2.56
CA THR A 57 12.92 8.22 -1.76
C THR A 57 14.40 7.81 -1.67
N GLY A 58 14.72 6.54 -1.96
CA GLY A 58 16.09 6.07 -2.15
C GLY A 58 16.46 6.14 -3.62
N PRO A 59 16.67 7.36 -4.13
CA PRO A 59 16.37 7.85 -5.48
C PRO A 59 16.51 6.80 -6.59
N HIS A 60 15.41 6.12 -6.92
CA HIS A 60 15.33 5.20 -8.06
C HIS A 60 13.95 5.31 -8.74
N VAL A 61 13.91 5.00 -10.03
CA VAL A 61 12.72 5.08 -10.87
C VAL A 61 12.39 3.70 -11.38
N VAL A 62 11.09 3.37 -11.38
CA VAL A 62 10.56 2.16 -12.00
C VAL A 62 9.35 2.53 -12.84
N ILE A 63 9.26 1.93 -14.02
CA ILE A 63 8.13 2.12 -14.93
C ILE A 63 7.66 0.77 -15.45
N THR A 64 6.39 0.69 -15.80
CA THR A 64 5.85 -0.44 -16.57
C THR A 64 5.18 0.04 -17.86
N THR A 65 5.22 -0.81 -18.88
CA THR A 65 4.65 -0.58 -20.21
C THR A 65 3.33 -1.33 -20.40
N THR A 66 2.58 -1.03 -21.47
CA THR A 66 1.37 -1.78 -21.83
C THR A 66 1.62 -3.26 -22.10
N ASP A 67 2.85 -3.58 -22.51
CA ASP A 67 3.25 -4.95 -22.83
C ASP A 67 3.61 -5.73 -21.56
N GLY A 68 3.61 -5.07 -20.39
CA GLY A 68 3.93 -5.66 -19.09
C GLY A 68 5.43 -5.64 -18.77
N GLU A 69 6.26 -5.05 -19.63
CA GLU A 69 7.69 -4.89 -19.39
C GLU A 69 7.95 -3.85 -18.29
N VAL A 70 8.82 -4.19 -17.34
CA VAL A 70 9.26 -3.30 -16.27
C VAL A 70 10.67 -2.79 -16.53
N PHE A 71 10.87 -1.48 -16.45
CA PHE A 71 12.20 -0.86 -16.52
C PHE A 71 12.53 -0.16 -15.22
N ALA A 72 13.74 -0.35 -14.71
CA ALA A 72 14.22 0.26 -13.49
C ALA A 72 15.60 0.90 -13.68
N TRP A 73 15.82 2.06 -13.03
CA TRP A 73 17.12 2.72 -12.98
C TRP A 73 17.25 3.66 -11.76
N GLY A 74 18.45 4.15 -11.51
CA GLY A 74 18.81 5.02 -10.40
C GLY A 74 19.63 4.28 -9.33
N HIS A 75 19.39 4.64 -8.08
CA HIS A 75 20.09 4.08 -6.94
C HIS A 75 19.74 2.59 -6.74
N ASN A 76 20.73 1.79 -6.35
CA ASN A 76 20.60 0.33 -6.27
C ASN A 76 21.38 -0.28 -5.10
N GLY A 77 21.77 0.53 -4.09
CA GLY A 77 22.59 0.03 -2.97
C GLY A 77 21.91 -1.09 -2.15
N TYR A 78 20.60 -1.26 -2.33
CA TYR A 78 19.77 -2.27 -1.68
C TYR A 78 19.10 -3.22 -2.68
N SER A 79 19.65 -3.35 -3.89
CA SER A 79 19.07 -4.20 -4.96
C SER A 79 17.68 -3.75 -5.43
N GLN A 80 17.34 -2.47 -5.26
CA GLN A 80 16.02 -1.91 -5.60
C GLN A 80 15.65 -2.05 -7.08
N LEU A 81 16.63 -2.19 -7.97
CA LEU A 81 16.38 -2.27 -9.41
C LEU A 81 15.94 -3.67 -9.86
N GLY A 82 16.00 -4.69 -9.01
CA GLY A 82 15.57 -6.05 -9.36
C GLY A 82 16.40 -6.72 -10.46
N ASN A 83 17.59 -6.19 -10.80
CA ASN A 83 18.42 -6.69 -11.89
C ASN A 83 19.49 -7.72 -11.45
N GLY A 84 19.36 -8.28 -10.25
CA GLY A 84 20.34 -9.22 -9.67
C GLY A 84 21.66 -8.58 -9.25
N THR A 85 21.74 -7.24 -9.19
CA THR A 85 22.95 -6.51 -8.77
C THR A 85 22.63 -5.44 -7.73
N THR A 86 23.66 -4.91 -7.07
CA THR A 86 23.59 -3.72 -6.19
C THR A 86 24.23 -2.47 -6.83
N ASN A 87 24.54 -2.54 -8.12
CA ASN A 87 25.18 -1.45 -8.86
C ASN A 87 24.14 -0.43 -9.33
N HIS A 88 24.44 0.85 -9.17
CA HIS A 88 23.59 1.94 -9.67
C HIS A 88 23.38 1.85 -11.18
N GLY A 89 22.15 2.07 -11.63
CA GLY A 89 21.79 2.09 -13.05
C GLY A 89 21.59 3.52 -13.53
N LEU A 90 22.43 4.01 -14.45
CA LEU A 90 22.27 5.38 -15.00
C LEU A 90 21.34 5.43 -16.22
N THR A 91 20.91 4.28 -16.71
CA THR A 91 19.99 4.13 -17.85
C THR A 91 18.89 3.14 -17.48
N PRO A 92 17.66 3.30 -17.99
CA PRO A 92 16.59 2.32 -17.84
C PRO A 92 17.05 0.95 -18.30
N ALA A 93 17.01 -0.02 -17.39
CA ALA A 93 17.31 -1.41 -17.70
C ALA A 93 16.03 -2.24 -17.57
N LEU A 94 15.82 -3.17 -18.51
CA LEU A 94 14.72 -4.12 -18.44
C LEU A 94 14.93 -5.04 -17.24
N VAL A 95 13.98 -5.07 -16.31
CA VAL A 95 13.97 -6.01 -15.19
C VAL A 95 13.57 -7.37 -15.75
N SER A 96 14.57 -8.23 -15.93
CA SER A 96 14.46 -9.49 -16.68
C SER A 96 14.25 -10.71 -15.77
N THR A 97 14.23 -10.51 -14.45
CA THR A 97 14.11 -11.56 -13.44
C THR A 97 12.65 -11.87 -13.18
N ASN A 98 12.26 -13.16 -13.25
CA ASN A 98 10.98 -13.77 -12.81
C ASN A 98 9.63 -13.11 -13.20
N LEU A 99 9.65 -11.98 -13.91
CA LEU A 99 8.53 -11.17 -14.37
C LEU A 99 8.31 -11.31 -15.88
N LEU A 100 9.24 -11.93 -16.63
CA LEU A 100 9.11 -12.12 -18.08
C LEU A 100 7.90 -12.97 -18.47
N SER A 101 7.41 -13.82 -17.56
CA SER A 101 6.19 -14.62 -17.74
C SER A 101 4.92 -13.96 -17.19
N LYS A 102 5.03 -12.81 -16.51
CA LYS A 102 3.91 -12.15 -15.80
C LYS A 102 3.71 -10.72 -16.32
N ARG A 103 2.47 -10.35 -16.64
CA ARG A 103 2.19 -8.98 -17.15
C ARG A 103 2.01 -8.00 -16.01
N VAL A 104 2.96 -7.07 -15.83
CA VAL A 104 2.91 -6.04 -14.79
C VAL A 104 2.03 -4.85 -15.21
N THR A 105 1.04 -4.50 -14.40
CA THR A 105 0.11 -3.39 -14.64
C THR A 105 0.44 -2.14 -13.84
N GLU A 106 0.98 -2.28 -12.62
CA GLU A 106 1.34 -1.15 -11.75
C GLU A 106 2.68 -1.36 -11.06
N VAL A 107 3.38 -0.26 -10.76
CA VAL A 107 4.66 -0.28 -10.05
C VAL A 107 4.68 0.80 -8.96
N ALA A 108 5.33 0.50 -7.83
CA ALA A 108 5.52 1.42 -6.71
C ALA A 108 6.95 1.30 -6.16
N CYS A 109 7.50 2.41 -5.67
CA CYS A 109 8.91 2.53 -5.26
C CYS A 109 9.02 3.23 -3.92
N GLY A 110 9.91 2.76 -3.06
CA GLY A 110 10.12 3.32 -1.72
C GLY A 110 11.55 3.72 -1.46
N SER A 111 11.93 3.78 -0.19
CA SER A 111 13.32 4.09 0.18
C SER A 111 14.28 2.99 -0.25
N HIS A 112 13.92 1.73 0.00
CA HIS A 112 14.82 0.60 -0.22
C HIS A 112 14.18 -0.54 -1.01
N HIS A 113 13.06 -0.29 -1.69
CA HIS A 113 12.26 -1.35 -2.32
C HIS A 113 11.48 -0.92 -3.53
N THR A 114 11.13 -1.91 -4.33
CA THR A 114 10.29 -1.81 -5.53
C THR A 114 9.21 -2.88 -5.46
N ILE A 115 7.98 -2.53 -5.81
CA ILE A 115 6.86 -3.47 -5.89
C ILE A 115 6.23 -3.37 -7.27
N ALA A 116 5.91 -4.51 -7.86
CA ALA A 116 5.23 -4.64 -9.13
C ALA A 116 3.94 -5.46 -8.95
N LEU A 117 2.83 -4.97 -9.49
CA LEU A 117 1.54 -5.65 -9.52
C LEU A 117 1.33 -6.29 -10.88
N THR A 118 0.96 -7.56 -10.92
CA THR A 118 0.65 -8.29 -12.15
C THR A 118 -0.86 -8.33 -12.44
N ILE A 119 -1.22 -8.62 -13.70
CA ILE A 119 -2.62 -8.72 -14.15
C ILE A 119 -3.42 -9.81 -13.43
N ASP A 120 -2.75 -10.84 -12.93
CA ASP A 120 -3.36 -11.96 -12.21
C ASP A 120 -3.64 -11.61 -10.72
N GLY A 121 -3.34 -10.38 -10.30
CA GLY A 121 -3.49 -9.91 -8.92
C GLY A 121 -2.31 -10.28 -8.02
N GLU A 122 -1.26 -10.91 -8.57
CA GLU A 122 -0.05 -11.27 -7.82
C GLU A 122 0.85 -10.04 -7.65
N VAL A 123 1.32 -9.82 -6.42
CA VAL A 123 2.20 -8.69 -6.07
C VAL A 123 3.64 -9.21 -5.96
N ALA A 124 4.46 -8.94 -6.98
CA ALA A 124 5.90 -9.20 -6.90
C ALA A 124 6.58 -8.06 -6.12
N CYS A 125 6.98 -8.34 -4.88
CA CYS A 125 7.64 -7.38 -4.00
C CYS A 125 9.15 -7.61 -4.01
N HIS A 126 9.93 -6.71 -4.62
CA HIS A 126 11.36 -6.60 -4.36
C HIS A 126 11.58 -5.70 -3.14
N GLN A 127 11.37 -6.35 -1.99
CA GLN A 127 11.98 -6.20 -0.66
C GLN A 127 11.62 -4.99 0.23
N LEU A 128 10.56 -5.08 1.05
CA LEU A 128 10.45 -4.22 2.26
C LEU A 128 10.03 -4.94 3.55
N CYS A 129 10.75 -4.58 4.63
CA CYS A 129 10.62 -4.91 6.06
C CYS A 129 11.49 -6.08 6.52
N GLU A 130 12.17 -5.95 7.68
CA GLU A 130 13.00 -7.03 8.28
C GLU A 130 12.25 -8.37 8.34
N HIS A 131 10.92 -8.33 8.40
CA HIS A 131 10.03 -9.48 8.38
C HIS A 131 9.86 -10.13 6.99
N PHE A 132 9.65 -9.34 5.94
CA PHE A 132 9.67 -9.85 4.55
C PHE A 132 11.07 -10.28 4.12
N ARG A 133 12.12 -9.71 4.73
CA ARG A 133 13.50 -10.19 4.56
C ARG A 133 13.68 -11.61 5.10
N ALA A 134 12.97 -11.98 6.17
CA ALA A 134 12.96 -13.35 6.67
C ALA A 134 12.16 -14.27 5.73
N LEU A 135 11.01 -13.82 5.22
CA LEU A 135 10.19 -14.60 4.28
C LEU A 135 10.88 -14.85 2.93
N LEU A 136 11.56 -13.83 2.39
CA LEU A 136 12.38 -13.92 1.17
C LEU A 136 13.69 -14.69 1.39
N ASN A 137 14.26 -14.68 2.59
CA ASN A 137 15.45 -15.50 2.87
C ASN A 137 15.12 -17.01 2.97
N GLU A 138 13.85 -17.37 3.17
CA GLU A 138 13.41 -18.77 3.22
C GLU A 138 12.98 -19.30 1.84
N THR A 139 12.80 -18.42 0.85
CA THR A 139 12.32 -18.79 -0.49
C THR A 139 13.32 -18.31 -1.54
N ASP A 140 13.78 -19.21 -2.40
CA ASP A 140 14.64 -18.89 -3.57
C ASP A 140 13.83 -18.14 -4.66
N GLU A 141 12.72 -17.51 -4.29
CA GLU A 141 11.72 -16.92 -5.19
C GLU A 141 11.63 -15.39 -4.99
N ASP A 142 11.73 -14.66 -6.10
CA ASP A 142 11.71 -13.18 -6.14
C ASP A 142 10.28 -12.58 -6.10
N ALA A 143 9.25 -13.41 -5.88
CA ALA A 143 7.85 -13.00 -5.86
C ALA A 143 7.13 -13.67 -4.68
N ILE A 144 6.30 -12.89 -3.97
CA ILE A 144 5.53 -13.40 -2.83
C ILE A 144 4.05 -13.30 -3.18
N GLU A 145 3.42 -14.45 -3.30
CA GLU A 145 1.97 -14.53 -3.46
C GLU A 145 1.27 -14.37 -2.11
N ILE A 146 0.41 -13.35 -2.00
CA ILE A 146 -0.33 -13.06 -0.78
C ILE A 146 -1.82 -13.20 -1.08
N HIS A 147 -2.36 -14.37 -0.71
CA HIS A 147 -3.79 -14.69 -0.89
C HIS A 147 -4.63 -14.38 0.36
N GLN A 148 -4.00 -13.97 1.47
CA GLN A 148 -4.65 -13.84 2.78
C GLN A 148 -5.45 -12.54 2.95
N PHE A 149 -5.11 -11.49 2.21
CA PHE A 149 -5.73 -10.17 2.32
C PHE A 149 -6.28 -9.72 0.97
N SER A 150 -7.35 -8.93 0.97
CA SER A 150 -7.89 -8.38 -0.26
C SER A 150 -6.93 -7.37 -0.88
N TYR A 151 -6.97 -7.25 -2.21
CA TYR A 151 -6.17 -6.27 -2.94
C TYR A 151 -6.33 -4.86 -2.39
N LEU A 152 -7.55 -4.44 -2.03
CA LEU A 152 -7.82 -3.10 -1.49
C LEU A 152 -7.05 -2.86 -0.17
N VAL A 153 -7.05 -3.84 0.72
CA VAL A 153 -6.34 -3.77 2.01
C VAL A 153 -4.83 -3.73 1.78
N TYR A 154 -4.31 -4.59 0.90
CA TYR A 154 -2.89 -4.65 0.61
C TYR A 154 -2.40 -3.39 -0.10
N ARG A 155 -3.15 -2.87 -1.07
CA ARG A 155 -2.86 -1.61 -1.75
C ARG A 155 -2.78 -0.46 -0.75
N ALA A 156 -3.74 -0.35 0.17
CA ALA A 156 -3.71 0.70 1.20
C ALA A 156 -2.55 0.54 2.17
N PHE A 157 -2.15 -0.70 2.48
CA PHE A 157 -0.93 -0.96 3.25
C PHE A 157 0.32 -0.45 2.52
N LEU A 158 0.42 -0.71 1.22
CA LEU A 158 1.52 -0.19 0.41
C LEU A 158 1.51 1.34 0.35
N GLU A 159 0.35 1.95 0.07
CA GLU A 159 0.20 3.41 0.10
C GLU A 159 0.63 3.99 1.46
N TYR A 160 0.30 3.33 2.57
CA TYR A 160 0.78 3.70 3.90
C TYR A 160 2.30 3.61 4.03
N LEU A 161 2.94 2.55 3.54
CA LEU A 161 4.40 2.42 3.59
C LEU A 161 5.11 3.55 2.83
N TYR A 162 4.50 4.08 1.77
CA TYR A 162 5.08 5.14 0.95
C TYR A 162 4.72 6.56 1.42
N THR A 163 3.51 6.77 1.92
CA THR A 163 2.98 8.11 2.22
C THR A 163 2.88 8.40 3.71
N ASP A 164 2.98 7.37 4.56
CA ASP A 164 2.70 7.43 5.99
C ASP A 164 1.27 7.89 6.33
N THR A 165 0.36 7.78 5.36
CA THR A 165 -1.04 8.16 5.51
C THR A 165 -1.96 7.02 5.10
N ILE A 166 -3.15 6.97 5.68
CA ILE A 166 -4.21 6.03 5.30
C ILE A 166 -5.38 6.85 4.81
N ASN A 167 -5.81 6.58 3.57
CA ASN A 167 -7.01 7.16 2.99
C ASN A 167 -8.00 6.05 2.64
N LEU A 168 -8.63 5.49 3.68
CA LEU A 168 -9.64 4.44 3.55
C LEU A 168 -10.89 4.81 4.36
N PRO A 169 -12.08 4.38 3.92
CA PRO A 169 -13.25 4.46 4.75
C PRO A 169 -13.08 3.55 6.00
N PRO A 170 -13.79 3.85 7.10
CA PRO A 170 -13.67 3.10 8.35
C PRO A 170 -13.91 1.60 8.20
N GLU A 171 -14.83 1.19 7.30
CA GLU A 171 -15.13 -0.22 7.08
C GLU A 171 -13.94 -0.97 6.45
N ASP A 172 -13.24 -0.35 5.50
CA ASP A 172 -12.06 -0.94 4.86
C ASP A 172 -10.80 -0.85 5.74
N ALA A 173 -10.72 0.17 6.60
CA ALA A 173 -9.64 0.32 7.57
C ALA A 173 -9.58 -0.84 8.59
N VAL A 174 -10.69 -1.57 8.76
CA VAL A 174 -10.73 -2.82 9.54
C VAL A 174 -9.85 -3.90 8.92
N GLY A 175 -9.92 -4.10 7.61
CA GLY A 175 -9.07 -5.09 6.92
C GLY A 175 -7.59 -4.72 7.03
N LEU A 176 -7.30 -3.41 6.96
CA LEU A 176 -5.94 -2.91 7.17
C LEU A 176 -5.46 -3.05 8.63
N LEU A 177 -6.36 -2.99 9.61
CA LEU A 177 -6.06 -3.25 11.02
C LEU A 177 -5.66 -4.72 11.27
N ASP A 178 -6.31 -5.66 10.58
CA ASP A 178 -5.97 -7.09 10.59
C ASP A 178 -4.56 -7.31 10.04
N LEU A 179 -4.31 -6.78 8.83
CA LEU A 179 -3.01 -6.80 8.18
C LEU A 179 -1.93 -6.20 9.08
N ALA A 180 -2.19 -5.04 9.68
CA ALA A 180 -1.25 -4.38 10.60
C ALA A 180 -0.94 -5.24 11.83
N THR A 181 -1.93 -5.98 12.33
CA THR A 181 -1.76 -6.88 13.46
C THR A 181 -0.95 -8.11 13.05
N TYR A 182 -1.22 -8.67 11.87
CA TYR A 182 -0.48 -9.79 11.29
C TYR A 182 1.01 -9.45 11.12
N TYR A 183 1.32 -8.31 10.49
CA TYR A 183 2.71 -7.85 10.31
C TYR A 183 3.31 -7.16 11.55
N ARG A 184 2.56 -7.07 12.65
CA ARG A 184 2.98 -6.42 13.91
C ARG A 184 3.40 -4.94 13.74
N GLU A 185 2.83 -4.26 12.77
CA GLU A 185 3.06 -2.83 12.49
C GLU A 185 2.28 -1.95 13.46
N THR A 186 2.91 -1.62 14.59
CA THR A 186 2.27 -0.88 15.70
C THR A 186 1.79 0.52 15.32
N ARG A 187 2.53 1.22 14.44
CA ARG A 187 2.17 2.57 14.00
C ARG A 187 0.94 2.55 13.09
N LEU A 188 0.93 1.63 12.12
CA LEU A 188 -0.21 1.39 11.24
C LEU A 188 -1.44 1.00 12.04
N LYS A 189 -1.29 0.09 13.00
CA LYS A 189 -2.37 -0.34 13.90
C LYS A 189 -3.01 0.85 14.61
N ARG A 190 -2.21 1.79 15.13
CA ARG A 190 -2.70 3.01 15.79
C ARG A 190 -3.44 3.90 14.80
N LEU A 191 -2.88 4.11 13.62
CA LEU A 191 -3.48 4.96 12.59
C LEU A 191 -4.82 4.41 12.10
N CYS A 192 -4.93 3.09 11.87
CA CYS A 192 -6.20 2.44 11.54
C CYS A 192 -7.24 2.67 12.65
N GLN A 193 -6.87 2.47 13.92
CA GLN A 193 -7.77 2.69 15.04
C GLN A 193 -8.23 4.15 15.13
N GLU A 194 -7.36 5.12 14.87
CA GLU A 194 -7.74 6.53 14.85
C GLU A 194 -8.69 6.86 13.70
N THR A 195 -8.43 6.35 12.49
CA THR A 195 -9.32 6.52 11.33
C THR A 195 -10.70 5.96 11.61
N ILE A 196 -10.78 4.76 12.19
CA ILE A 196 -12.05 4.13 12.56
C ILE A 196 -12.78 4.96 13.63
N LYS A 197 -12.06 5.42 14.67
CA LYS A 197 -12.65 6.27 15.74
C LYS A 197 -13.20 7.59 15.21
N ARG A 198 -12.60 8.17 14.18
CA ARG A 198 -13.04 9.45 13.58
C ARG A 198 -14.24 9.30 12.64
N GLY A 199 -14.42 8.12 12.03
CA GLY A 199 -15.46 7.87 11.02
C GLY A 199 -16.62 6.99 11.49
N ILE A 200 -16.74 6.72 12.79
CA ILE A 200 -17.86 5.96 13.32
C ILE A 200 -19.18 6.74 13.17
N THR A 201 -20.22 6.05 12.72
CA THR A 201 -21.60 6.55 12.54
C THR A 201 -22.57 5.54 13.14
N GLU A 202 -23.84 5.94 13.29
CA GLU A 202 -24.88 5.03 13.81
C GLU A 202 -25.07 3.80 12.90
N GLU A 203 -24.87 3.94 11.58
CA GLU A 203 -25.04 2.87 10.59
C GLU A 203 -23.90 1.84 10.62
N ASN A 204 -22.65 2.26 10.87
CA ASN A 204 -21.48 1.37 10.86
C ASN A 204 -20.97 1.00 12.27
N ALA A 205 -21.59 1.50 13.34
CA ALA A 205 -21.09 1.27 14.70
C ALA A 205 -21.00 -0.22 15.08
N ILE A 206 -22.00 -1.02 14.68
CA ILE A 206 -22.04 -2.46 15.02
C ILE A 206 -21.05 -3.27 14.19
N THR A 207 -20.89 -2.95 12.91
CA THR A 207 -19.91 -3.62 12.05
C THR A 207 -18.48 -3.35 12.56
N LEU A 208 -18.19 -2.10 12.94
CA LEU A 208 -16.92 -1.71 13.54
C LEU A 208 -16.69 -2.32 14.93
N LEU A 209 -17.75 -2.46 15.75
CA LEU A 209 -17.66 -3.15 17.03
C LEU A 209 -17.34 -4.63 16.86
N SER A 210 -18.03 -5.32 15.94
CA SER A 210 -17.77 -6.72 15.60
C SER A 210 -16.33 -6.93 15.14
N ALA A 211 -15.86 -6.05 14.24
CA ALA A 211 -14.48 -6.02 13.81
C ALA A 211 -13.49 -5.84 14.97
N ALA A 212 -13.74 -4.89 15.87
CA ALA A 212 -12.86 -4.64 17.00
C ALA A 212 -12.74 -5.85 17.94
N VAL A 213 -13.83 -6.60 18.14
CA VAL A 213 -13.82 -7.86 18.90
C VAL A 213 -13.04 -8.94 18.15
N LYS A 214 -13.31 -9.13 16.85
CA LYS A 214 -12.65 -10.13 16.01
C LYS A 214 -11.12 -9.97 16.01
N TYR A 215 -10.63 -8.74 15.99
CA TYR A 215 -9.19 -8.42 15.94
C TYR A 215 -8.57 -8.10 17.31
N GLU A 216 -9.27 -8.42 18.40
CA GLU A 216 -8.82 -8.22 19.78
C GLU A 216 -8.34 -6.78 20.08
N ALA A 217 -8.93 -5.80 19.39
CA ALA A 217 -8.59 -4.39 19.51
C ALA A 217 -9.35 -3.74 20.69
N ARG A 218 -8.95 -4.06 21.93
CA ARG A 218 -9.65 -3.66 23.17
C ARG A 218 -10.00 -2.16 23.25
N ASP A 219 -9.05 -1.29 22.91
CA ASP A 219 -9.26 0.17 22.95
C ASP A 219 -10.28 0.65 21.92
N LEU A 220 -10.38 -0.04 20.78
CA LEU A 220 -11.36 0.24 19.74
C LEU A 220 -12.72 -0.33 20.12
N GLU A 221 -12.74 -1.55 20.66
CA GLU A 221 -13.95 -2.22 21.15
C GLU A 221 -14.66 -1.38 22.22
N GLU A 222 -13.92 -0.88 23.21
CA GLU A 222 -14.49 -0.04 24.26
C GLU A 222 -15.06 1.27 23.71
N PHE A 223 -14.38 1.87 22.73
CA PHE A 223 -14.85 3.09 22.08
C PHE A 223 -16.14 2.86 21.27
N CYS A 224 -16.14 1.85 20.38
CA CYS A 224 -17.31 1.48 19.59
C CYS A 224 -18.50 1.10 20.50
N PHE A 225 -18.25 0.37 21.58
CA PHE A 225 -19.29 0.02 22.55
C PHE A 225 -19.91 1.26 23.22
N LYS A 226 -19.09 2.20 23.69
CA LYS A 226 -19.58 3.46 24.29
C LYS A 226 -20.39 4.27 23.28
N PHE A 227 -19.94 4.35 22.04
CA PHE A 227 -20.69 5.00 20.96
C PHE A 227 -22.06 4.33 20.75
N CYS A 228 -22.09 3.00 20.65
CA CYS A 228 -23.33 2.24 20.49
C CYS A 228 -24.34 2.49 21.63
N VAL A 229 -23.86 2.53 22.88
CA VAL A 229 -24.74 2.77 24.04
C VAL A 229 -25.25 4.21 24.10
N ASN A 230 -24.43 5.20 23.73
CA ASN A 230 -24.85 6.60 23.69
C ASN A 230 -25.90 6.86 22.58
N HIS A 231 -25.85 6.09 21.50
CA HIS A 231 -26.75 6.16 20.34
C HIS A 231 -27.69 4.95 20.25
N LEU A 232 -28.00 4.32 21.39
CA LEU A 232 -28.64 2.99 21.43
C LEU A 232 -29.95 2.92 20.63
N THR A 233 -30.78 3.96 20.70
CA THR A 233 -32.07 4.01 19.99
C THR A 233 -31.91 3.93 18.48
N ALA A 234 -30.93 4.65 17.91
CA ALA A 234 -30.67 4.62 16.47
C ALA A 234 -29.97 3.33 16.06
N VAL A 235 -28.94 2.92 16.82
CA VAL A 235 -28.13 1.74 16.53
C VAL A 235 -28.98 0.46 16.53
N THR A 236 -29.90 0.30 17.48
CA THR A 236 -30.79 -0.87 17.56
C THR A 236 -31.79 -0.99 16.40
N GLN A 237 -32.00 0.09 15.63
CA GLN A 237 -32.86 0.10 14.44
C GLN A 237 -32.08 -0.22 13.16
N THR A 238 -30.76 -0.33 13.23
CA THR A 238 -29.93 -0.62 12.05
C THR A 238 -29.99 -2.10 11.67
N GLN A 239 -29.82 -2.37 10.38
CA GLN A 239 -29.72 -3.75 9.86
C GLN A 239 -28.51 -4.48 10.46
N ALA A 240 -27.40 -3.77 10.66
CA ALA A 240 -26.19 -4.35 11.27
C ALA A 240 -26.42 -4.85 12.70
N PHE A 241 -27.29 -4.21 13.48
CA PHE A 241 -27.68 -4.71 14.81
C PHE A 241 -28.57 -5.94 14.72
N ALA A 242 -29.48 -5.99 13.73
CA ALA A 242 -30.36 -7.13 13.51
C ALA A 242 -29.59 -8.39 13.06
N ASP A 243 -28.56 -8.21 12.25
CA ASP A 243 -27.72 -9.30 11.71
C ASP A 243 -26.55 -9.67 12.65
N MET A 244 -26.51 -9.11 13.85
CA MET A 244 -25.40 -9.30 14.78
C MET A 244 -25.35 -10.74 15.32
N ASP A 245 -24.14 -11.30 15.40
CA ASP A 245 -23.91 -12.65 15.92
C ASP A 245 -24.49 -12.83 17.33
N HIS A 246 -25.08 -14.00 17.59
CA HIS A 246 -25.79 -14.27 18.84
C HIS A 246 -24.91 -14.07 20.09
N ASP A 247 -23.63 -14.47 20.02
CA ASP A 247 -22.68 -14.29 21.12
C ASP A 247 -22.30 -12.82 21.32
N LEU A 248 -22.11 -12.09 20.22
CA LEU A 248 -21.82 -10.66 20.27
C LEU A 248 -23.01 -9.88 20.84
N LEU A 249 -24.24 -10.21 20.43
CA LEU A 249 -25.48 -9.62 20.95
C LEU A 249 -25.65 -9.88 22.44
N LYS A 250 -25.46 -11.12 22.89
CA LYS A 250 -25.56 -11.49 24.30
C LYS A 250 -24.53 -10.73 25.15
N ASN A 251 -23.29 -10.67 24.68
CA ASN A 251 -22.23 -9.92 25.34
C ASN A 251 -22.52 -8.41 25.35
N PHE A 252 -23.02 -7.87 24.25
CA PHE A 252 -23.41 -6.47 24.13
C PHE A 252 -24.50 -6.10 25.16
N ILE A 253 -25.61 -6.85 25.21
CA ILE A 253 -26.70 -6.62 26.16
C ILE A 253 -26.22 -6.78 27.61
N SER A 254 -25.41 -7.80 27.89
CA SER A 254 -24.83 -7.99 29.23
C SER A 254 -23.90 -6.83 29.63
N LYS A 255 -23.15 -6.26 28.69
CA LYS A 255 -22.24 -5.13 28.96
C LYS A 255 -23.03 -3.83 29.09
N ALA A 256 -24.05 -3.63 28.25
CA ALA A 256 -24.95 -2.46 28.28
C ALA A 256 -25.77 -2.39 29.58
N SER A 257 -26.23 -3.54 30.09
CA SER A 257 -26.95 -3.60 31.38
C SER A 257 -26.07 -3.17 32.55
N ARG A 258 -24.81 -3.61 32.58
CA ARG A 258 -23.81 -3.17 33.58
C ARG A 258 -23.48 -1.68 33.45
N TYR A 259 -23.46 -1.17 32.22
CA TYR A 259 -23.24 0.25 31.95
C TYR A 259 -24.44 1.14 32.35
N GLY A 260 -25.59 0.55 32.69
CA GLY A 260 -26.78 1.27 33.08
C GLY A 260 -27.62 1.78 31.91
N ALA A 261 -27.40 1.27 30.70
CA ALA A 261 -28.10 1.70 29.48
C ALA A 261 -29.63 1.51 29.52
N PHE A 262 -30.13 0.65 30.42
CA PHE A 262 -31.55 0.33 30.58
C PHE A 262 -32.17 0.91 31.85
N LYS A 263 -31.49 1.81 32.56
CA LYS A 263 -32.08 2.50 33.70
C LYS A 263 -32.88 3.71 33.19
N ASN A 264 -34.17 3.75 33.55
CA ASN A 264 -35.06 4.89 33.32
C ASN A 264 -34.61 6.13 34.09
#